data_AF-A0A1T3FL63-F1
#
_entry.id   AF-A0A1T3FL63-F1
#
_cell.length_a   1.000
_cell.length_b   1.000
_cell.length_c   1.000
_cell.angle_alpha   90.00
_cell.angle_beta   90.00
_cell.angle_gamma   90.00
#
_symmetry.space_group_name_H-M   'P 1'
#
loop_
_entity.id
_entity.type
_entity.pdbx_description
1 polymer ?
#
loop_
_entity_poly.entity_id
_entity_poly.type
_entity_poly.pdbx_seq_one_letter_code
_entity_poly.pdbx_strand_id
1 'polypeptide(L)'
;MLRDTLIKVVKDEYGVDLSSTAASQSNKPIIEIFKTGVPDFSKYKLAKAFIRWTKNNEADKLTAGEIENWKKLIQSINKSLK
;
A
#
# COMPACT_ATOMS: atom_id res chain seq x y z
N MET A 1 3.90 5.17 3.24
CA MET A 1 3.35 5.89 2.07
C MET A 1 2.04 5.32 1.56
N LEU A 2 1.88 3.99 1.44
CA LEU A 2 0.63 3.34 0.95
C LEU A 2 0.23 2.12 1.79
N ARG A 3 0.57 2.12 3.08
CA ARG A 3 0.51 0.89 3.88
C ARG A 3 -0.93 0.43 4.10
N ASP A 4 -1.84 1.35 4.41
CA ASP A 4 -3.23 1.06 4.72
C ASP A 4 -3.98 0.62 3.47
N THR A 5 -3.74 1.32 2.36
CA THR A 5 -4.35 0.98 1.07
C THR A 5 -3.88 -0.38 0.56
N LEU A 6 -2.58 -0.70 0.69
CA LEU A 6 -2.08 -2.02 0.28
C LEU A 6 -2.64 -3.18 1.12
N ILE A 7 -2.92 -2.96 2.40
CA ILE A 7 -3.59 -3.99 3.24
C ILE A 7 -4.99 -4.29 2.70
N LYS A 8 -5.76 -3.27 2.33
CA LYS A 8 -7.09 -3.44 1.72
C LYS A 8 -6.99 -4.20 0.40
N VAL A 9 -6.07 -3.79 -0.48
CA VAL A 9 -5.86 -4.46 -1.78
C VAL A 9 -5.45 -5.91 -1.61
N VAL A 10 -4.58 -6.23 -0.64
CA VAL A 10 -4.21 -7.62 -0.34
C VAL A 10 -5.41 -8.42 0.16
N LYS A 11 -6.23 -7.84 1.04
CA LYS A 11 -7.44 -8.48 1.53
C LYS A 11 -8.40 -8.81 0.39
N ASP A 12 -8.61 -7.87 -0.53
CA ASP A 12 -9.52 -8.06 -1.66
C ASP A 12 -8.98 -9.07 -2.69
N GLU A 13 -7.66 -9.10 -2.94
CA GLU A 13 -7.04 -9.96 -3.95
C GLU A 13 -6.79 -11.39 -3.45
N TYR A 14 -6.34 -11.53 -2.20
CA TYR A 14 -5.89 -12.79 -1.62
C TYR A 14 -6.84 -13.36 -0.58
N GLY A 15 -7.87 -12.61 -0.16
CA GLY A 15 -8.83 -13.04 0.87
C GLY A 15 -8.24 -13.08 2.29
N VAL A 16 -7.02 -12.58 2.50
CA VAL A 16 -6.33 -12.62 3.80
C VAL A 16 -6.31 -11.23 4.43
N ASP A 17 -6.87 -11.10 5.64
CA ASP A 17 -6.80 -9.86 6.41
C ASP A 17 -5.54 -9.83 7.29
N LEU A 18 -4.62 -8.93 6.96
CA LEU A 18 -3.37 -8.72 7.69
C LEU A 18 -3.33 -7.37 8.43
N SER A 19 -4.47 -6.71 8.61
CA SER A 19 -4.56 -5.40 9.28
C SER A 19 -3.98 -5.41 10.69
N SER A 20 -4.38 -6.39 11.51
CA SER A 20 -3.91 -6.54 12.90
C SER A 20 -2.40 -6.81 12.96
N THR A 21 -1.91 -7.74 12.14
CA THR A 21 -0.47 -8.06 12.07
C THR A 21 0.35 -6.84 11.62
N ALA A 22 -0.16 -6.09 10.63
CA ALA A 22 0.53 -4.93 10.10
C ALA A 22 0.56 -3.75 11.08
N ALA A 23 -0.46 -3.62 11.94
CA ALA A 23 -0.52 -2.65 13.02
C ALA A 23 0.49 -3.00 14.13
N SER A 24 0.55 -4.26 14.56
CA SER A 24 1.51 -4.73 15.57
C SER A 24 2.97 -4.69 15.08
N GLN A 25 3.20 -4.78 13.77
CA GLN A 25 4.52 -4.75 13.15
C GLN A 25 4.74 -3.50 12.29
N SER A 26 4.37 -2.32 12.82
CA SER A 26 4.42 -1.03 12.10
C SER A 26 5.80 -0.70 11.52
N ASN A 27 6.88 -1.10 12.19
CA ASN A 27 8.26 -0.84 11.76
C ASN A 27 8.78 -1.80 10.68
N LYS A 28 8.07 -2.92 10.43
CA LYS A 28 8.47 -3.92 9.44
C LYS A 28 7.98 -3.52 8.05
N PRO A 29 8.76 -3.71 6.96
CA PRO A 29 8.28 -3.47 5.61
C PRO A 29 7.01 -4.28 5.31
N ILE A 30 6.00 -3.63 4.72
CA ILE A 30 4.68 -4.26 4.52
C ILE A 30 4.74 -5.52 3.64
N ILE A 31 5.66 -5.52 2.67
CA ILE A 31 5.89 -6.65 1.77
C ILE A 31 6.37 -7.89 2.53
N GLU A 32 7.17 -7.72 3.57
CA GLU A 32 7.65 -8.84 4.38
C GLU A 32 6.53 -9.44 5.23
N ILE A 33 5.55 -8.63 5.65
CA ILE A 33 4.34 -9.11 6.33
C ILE A 33 3.47 -9.91 5.36
N PHE A 34 3.30 -9.43 4.12
CA PHE A 34 2.53 -10.14 3.11
C PHE A 34 3.18 -11.46 2.70
N LYS A 35 4.51 -11.51 2.53
CA LYS A 35 5.24 -12.75 2.24
C LYS A 35 5.01 -13.83 3.30
N THR A 36 4.92 -13.45 4.57
CA THR A 36 4.72 -14.41 5.67
C THR A 36 3.25 -14.77 5.88
N GLY A 37 2.33 -13.85 5.57
CA GLY A 37 0.91 -13.99 5.89
C GLY A 37 0.03 -14.47 4.73
N VAL A 38 0.50 -14.38 3.49
CA VAL A 38 -0.28 -14.70 2.29
C VAL A 38 0.33 -15.91 1.57
N PRO A 39 -0.41 -17.02 1.40
CA PRO A 39 0.03 -18.15 0.57
C PRO A 39 0.28 -17.71 -0.87
N ASP A 40 1.36 -18.22 -1.48
CA ASP A 40 1.76 -17.92 -2.88
C ASP A 40 1.83 -16.42 -3.20
N PHE A 41 2.27 -15.62 -2.21
CA PHE A 41 2.40 -14.18 -2.37
C PHE A 41 3.29 -13.82 -3.56
N SER A 42 2.80 -12.93 -4.42
CA SER A 42 3.53 -12.43 -5.57
C SER A 42 3.48 -10.90 -5.60
N LYS A 43 4.65 -10.27 -5.54
CA LYS A 43 4.77 -8.81 -5.66
C LYS A 43 4.17 -8.32 -6.98
N TYR A 44 4.30 -9.09 -8.05
CA TYR A 44 3.75 -8.76 -9.36
C TYR A 44 2.21 -8.77 -9.34
N LYS A 45 1.60 -9.81 -8.75
CA LYS A 45 0.14 -9.86 -8.60
C LYS A 45 -0.38 -8.71 -7.75
N LEU A 46 0.28 -8.40 -6.63
CA LEU A 46 -0.05 -7.24 -5.80
C LEU A 46 0.03 -5.92 -6.59
N ALA A 47 1.09 -5.70 -7.35
CA ALA A 47 1.22 -4.50 -8.18
C ALA A 47 0.09 -4.39 -9.21
N LYS A 48 -0.27 -5.51 -9.86
CA LYS A 48 -1.37 -5.56 -10.83
C LYS A 48 -2.73 -5.31 -10.16
N ALA A 49 -2.94 -5.85 -8.97
CA ALA A 49 -4.13 -5.62 -8.16
C ALA A 49 -4.26 -4.14 -7.76
N PHE A 50 -3.16 -3.52 -7.33
CA PHE A 50 -3.13 -2.08 -7.01
C PHE A 50 -3.43 -1.21 -8.24
N ILE A 51 -2.83 -1.50 -9.40
CA ILE A 51 -3.15 -0.78 -10.65
C ILE A 51 -4.63 -0.97 -11.05
N ARG A 52 -5.21 -2.15 -10.82
CA ARG A 52 -6.64 -2.35 -11.03
C ARG A 52 -7.48 -1.52 -10.05
N TRP A 53 -7.07 -1.47 -8.79
CA TRP A 53 -7.73 -0.66 -7.76
C TRP A 53 -7.75 0.83 -8.15
N THR A 54 -6.66 1.38 -8.68
CA THR A 54 -6.58 2.79 -9.10
C THR A 54 -7.48 3.13 -10.30
N LYS A 55 -8.02 2.14 -11.03
CA LYS A 55 -8.98 2.43 -12.12
C LYS A 55 -10.35 2.86 -11.61
N ASN A 56 -10.69 2.46 -10.39
CA ASN A 56 -12.01 2.65 -9.80
C ASN A 56 -11.96 3.54 -8.55
N ASN A 57 -10.79 4.00 -8.15
CA ASN A 57 -10.56 4.75 -6.92
C ASN A 57 -9.63 5.92 -7.22
N GLU A 58 -9.96 7.08 -6.66
CA GLU A 58 -9.18 8.31 -6.75
C GLU A 58 -8.39 8.54 -5.45
N ALA A 59 -7.62 9.63 -5.41
CA ALA A 59 -6.81 9.98 -4.26
C ALA A 59 -7.62 10.17 -2.96
N ASP A 60 -8.92 10.45 -3.05
CA ASP A 60 -9.84 10.58 -1.91
C ASP A 60 -10.07 9.25 -1.15
N LYS A 61 -9.74 8.12 -1.76
CA LYS A 61 -9.82 6.78 -1.14
C LYS A 61 -8.58 6.40 -0.34
N LEU A 62 -7.50 7.16 -0.48
CA LEU A 62 -6.30 7.03 0.36
C LEU A 62 -6.57 7.62 1.75
N THR A 63 -5.83 7.17 2.76
CA THR A 63 -5.92 7.81 4.08
C THR A 63 -5.30 9.21 4.05
N ALA A 64 -5.73 10.09 4.96
CA ALA A 64 -5.18 11.44 5.05
C ALA A 64 -3.64 11.44 5.21
N GLY A 65 -3.11 10.51 6.00
CA GLY A 65 -1.67 10.33 6.16
C GLY A 65 -0.97 9.83 4.90
N GLU A 66 -1.61 8.95 4.12
CA GLU A 66 -1.07 8.51 2.83
C GLU A 66 -1.02 9.68 1.82
N ILE A 67 -2.10 10.47 1.73
CA ILE A 67 -2.16 11.66 0.88
C ILE A 67 -1.06 12.66 1.24
N GLU A 68 -0.86 12.93 2.55
CA GLU A 68 0.18 13.85 3.01
C GLU A 68 1.59 13.37 2.63
N ASN A 69 1.84 12.07 2.78
CA ASN A 69 3.12 11.48 2.39
C ASN A 69 3.37 11.59 0.87
N TRP A 70 2.34 11.41 0.04
CA TRP A 70 2.43 11.62 -1.40
C TRP A 70 2.75 13.08 -1.75
N LYS A 71 2.10 14.03 -1.09
CA LYS A 71 2.40 15.47 -1.25
C LYS A 71 3.86 15.76 -0.92
N LYS A 72 4.37 15.24 0.21
CA LYS A 72 5.77 15.39 0.62
C LYS A 72 6.75 14.82 -0.41
N LEU A 73 6.44 13.66 -1.00
CA LEU A 73 7.25 13.06 -2.05
C LEU A 73 7.33 13.98 -3.28
N ILE A 74 6.18 14.39 -3.81
CA ILE A 74 6.10 15.26 -5.00
C ILE A 74 6.84 16.58 -4.75
N GLN A 75 6.65 17.19 -3.57
CA GLN A 75 7.36 18.41 -3.19
C GLN A 75 8.88 18.22 -3.15
N SER A 76 9.35 17.10 -2.59
CA SER A 76 10.78 16.78 -2.54
C SER A 76 11.36 16.59 -3.95
N ILE A 77 10.66 15.86 -4.82
CA ILE A 77 11.04 15.70 -6.24
C ILE A 77 11.12 17.06 -6.92
N ASN A 78 10.07 17.89 -6.79
CA ASN A 78 10.04 19.22 -7.40
C ASN A 78 11.15 20.15 -6.89
N LYS A 79 11.56 19.99 -5.62
CA LYS A 79 12.68 20.75 -5.04
C LYS A 79 14.03 20.30 -5.60
N SER A 80 14.20 19.02 -5.91
CA SER A 80 15.43 18.48 -6.49
C SER A 80 15.56 18.72 -7.99
N LEU A 81 14.45 19.01 -8.68
CA LEU A 81 14.43 19.33 -10.11
C LEU A 81 14.53 20.83 -10.41
N LYS A 82 14.42 21.68 -9.38
CA LYS A 82 14.65 23.13 -9.45
C LYS A 82 16.07 23.45 -9.02
#